data_AF-K2EIX4-F1
#
_entry.id   AF-K2EIX4-F1
#
_cell.length_a   1.000
_cell.length_b   1.000
_cell.length_c   1.000
_cell.angle_alpha   90.00
_cell.angle_beta   90.00
_cell.angle_gamma   90.00
#
_symmetry.space_group_name_H-M   'P 1'
#
loop_
_entity.id
_entity.type
_entity.pdbx_description
1 polymer ?
#
loop_
_entity_poly.entity_id
_entity_poly.type
_entity_poly.pdbx_seq_one_letter_code
_entity_poly.pdbx_strand_id
1 'polypeptide(L)' 'MAPLPKKKHSHGRTTRRRSTFKASLTAISKCPSCGKLREPHKACPHCGVYKK' A
#
# COMPACT_ATOMS: atom_id res chain seq x y z
N MET A 1 29.83 -4.21 -22.47
CA MET A 1 28.82 -3.20 -22.84
C MET A 1 27.51 -3.56 -22.13
N ALA A 2 26.89 -2.60 -21.42
CA ALA A 2 25.62 -2.85 -20.75
C ALA A 2 24.46 -2.93 -21.77
N PRO A 3 23.42 -3.74 -21.53
CA PRO A 3 22.25 -3.77 -22.40
C PRO A 3 21.49 -2.44 -22.36
N LEU A 4 21.25 -1.85 -23.54
CA LEU A 4 20.44 -0.63 -23.71
C LEU A 4 19.12 -0.94 -24.41
N PRO A 5 18.04 -0.20 -24.09
CA PRO A 5 16.78 -0.31 -24.81
C PRO A 5 16.97 0.14 -26.27
N LYS A 6 16.63 -0.73 -27.22
CA LYS A 6 16.77 -0.44 -28.67
C LYS A 6 15.79 0.64 -29.16
N LYS A 7 14.60 0.74 -28.55
CA LYS A 7 13.53 1.68 -28.92
C LYS A 7 12.71 2.09 -27.70
N LYS A 8 12.06 3.25 -27.78
CA LYS A 8 11.03 3.68 -26.82
C LYS A 8 9.83 2.71 -26.85
N HIS A 9 9.30 2.37 -25.69
CA HIS A 9 8.05 1.61 -25.59
C HIS A 9 6.84 2.45 -26.02
N SER A 10 5.88 1.83 -26.71
CA SER A 10 4.62 2.48 -27.08
C SER A 10 3.81 2.88 -25.83
N HIS A 11 2.91 3.85 -26.00
CA HIS A 11 1.98 4.25 -24.94
C HIS A 11 1.16 3.06 -24.42
N GLY A 12 0.61 2.24 -25.33
CA GLY A 12 -0.14 1.03 -24.98
C GLY A 12 0.66 0.01 -24.18
N ARG A 13 1.93 -0.25 -24.55
CA ARG A 13 2.81 -1.15 -23.78
C ARG A 13 3.10 -0.60 -22.39
N THR A 14 3.29 0.70 -22.28
CA THR A 14 3.56 1.37 -20.99
C THR A 14 2.35 1.29 -20.06
N THR A 15 1.15 1.58 -20.57
CA THR A 15 -0.11 1.50 -19.81
C THR A 15 -0.42 0.07 -19.40
N ARG A 16 -0.28 -0.91 -20.31
CA ARG A 16 -0.48 -2.33 -19.99
C ARG A 16 0.51 -2.82 -18.95
N ARG A 17 1.76 -2.38 -18.98
CA ARG A 17 2.75 -2.71 -17.93
C ARG A 17 2.35 -2.13 -16.57
N ARG A 18 1.75 -0.94 -16.53
CA ARG A 18 1.31 -0.27 -15.29
C ARG A 18 -0.03 -0.78 -14.75
N SER A 19 -0.77 -1.63 -15.47
CA SER A 19 -2.09 -2.10 -15.04
C SER A 19 -2.06 -2.93 -13.75
N THR A 20 -0.90 -3.51 -13.42
CA THR A 20 -0.65 -4.27 -12.19
C THR A 20 -0.26 -3.38 -11.01
N PHE A 21 0.05 -2.10 -11.22
CA PHE A 21 0.44 -1.16 -10.18
C PHE A 21 -0.80 -0.59 -9.47
N LYS A 22 -1.56 -1.49 -8.84
CA LYS A 22 -2.74 -1.14 -8.04
C LYS A 22 -2.35 -1.15 -6.57
N ALA A 23 -2.62 -0.06 -5.85
CA ALA A 23 -2.49 -0.03 -4.41
C ALA A 23 -3.69 -0.77 -3.78
N SER A 24 -3.43 -1.63 -2.80
CA SER A 24 -4.47 -2.21 -1.95
C SER A 24 -4.75 -1.30 -0.76
N LEU A 25 -6.01 -1.25 -0.31
CA LEU A 25 -6.36 -0.55 0.93
C LEU A 25 -5.74 -1.28 2.12
N THR A 26 -5.20 -0.52 3.07
CA THR A 26 -4.70 -1.06 4.33
C THR A 26 -5.87 -1.61 5.16
N ALA A 27 -5.67 -2.76 5.81
CA ALA A 27 -6.64 -3.29 6.74
C ALA A 27 -6.74 -2.38 7.98
N ILE A 28 -7.96 -2.04 8.37
CA ILE A 28 -8.24 -1.20 9.54
C ILE A 28 -9.14 -1.98 10.49
N SER A 29 -8.83 -1.93 11.78
CA SER A 29 -9.60 -2.57 12.85
C SER A 29 -10.07 -1.53 13.88
N LYS A 30 -11.13 -1.83 14.62
CA LYS A 30 -11.56 -0.96 15.73
C LYS A 30 -10.64 -1.18 16.94
N CYS A 31 -10.23 -0.10 17.59
CA CYS A 31 -9.48 -0.16 18.84
C CYS A 31 -10.42 -0.59 19.98
N PRO A 32 -10.06 -1.61 20.78
CA PRO A 32 -10.91 -2.08 21.89
C PRO A 32 -11.03 -1.05 23.02
N SER A 33 -10.06 -0.14 23.18
CA SER A 33 -10.05 0.83 24.29
C SER A 33 -10.77 2.14 23.96
N CYS A 34 -10.74 2.61 22.71
CA CYS A 34 -11.30 3.92 22.33
C CYS A 34 -12.31 3.87 21.17
N GLY A 35 -12.57 2.70 20.58
CA GLY A 35 -13.51 2.53 19.47
C GLY A 35 -13.07 3.11 18.13
N LYS A 36 -12.01 3.92 18.11
CA LYS A 36 -11.47 4.53 16.88
C LYS A 36 -10.77 3.50 16.00
N LEU A 37 -10.70 3.82 14.72
CA LEU A 37 -10.03 3.01 13.71
C LEU A 37 -8.51 3.02 13.95
N ARG A 38 -7.88 1.84 13.89
CA ARG A 38 -6.44 1.64 14.02
C ARG A 38 -5.93 0.60 13.02
N GLU A 39 -4.65 0.70 12.69
CA GLU A 39 -3.96 -0.39 11.99
C GLU A 39 -3.83 -1.61 12.93
N PRO A 40 -4.07 -2.83 12.43
CA PRO A 40 -3.85 -4.05 13.21
C PRO A 40 -2.37 -4.19 13.56
N HIS A 41 -2.08 -4.83 14.69
CA HIS A 41 -0.71 -5.04 15.21
C HIS A 41 0.12 -3.77 15.45
N LYS A 42 -0.53 -2.60 15.54
CA LYS A 42 0.09 -1.36 15.99
C LYS A 42 -0.64 -0.76 17.19
N ALA A 43 0.10 0.05 17.96
CA ALA A 43 -0.49 0.87 19.02
C ALA A 43 -1.50 1.84 18.41
N CYS A 44 -2.64 2.05 19.09
CA CYS A 44 -3.62 3.00 18.61
C CYS A 44 -3.03 4.43 18.67
N PRO A 45 -3.05 5.22 17.58
CA PRO A 45 -2.49 6.57 17.57
C PRO A 45 -3.26 7.55 18.47
N HIS A 46 -4.48 7.20 18.86
CA HIS A 46 -5.35 8.07 19.66
C HIS A 46 -5.27 7.83 21.17
N CYS A 47 -5.05 6.60 21.61
CA CYS A 47 -5.01 6.27 23.04
C CYS A 47 -3.68 5.66 23.48
N GLY A 48 -2.73 5.40 22.57
CA GLY A 48 -1.43 4.82 22.87
C GLY A 48 -1.47 3.35 23.30
N VAL A 49 -2.66 2.76 23.48
CA VAL A 49 -2.81 1.40 23.96
C VAL A 49 -2.50 0.40 22.85
N TYR A 50 -1.49 -0.45 23.12
CA TYR A 50 -1.20 -1.68 22.40
C TYR A 50 -1.52 -2.86 23.32
N LYS A 51 -2.79 -3.21 23.43
CA LYS A 51 -3.18 -4.47 24.08
C LYS A 51 -3.71 -5.38 22.98
N LYS A 52 -3.10 -6.58 22.93
CA LYS A 52 -3.29 -7.65 21.94
C LYS A 52 -4.76 -7.77 21.55
#